data_AF-A0A4R3DY16-F1
#
_entry.id   AF-A0A4R3DY16-F1
#
_cell.length_a   1.000
_cell.length_b   1.000
_cell.length_c   1.000
_cell.angle_alpha   90.00
_cell.angle_beta   90.00
_cell.angle_gamma   90.00
#
_symmetry.space_group_name_H-M   'P 1'
#
loop_
_entity.id
_entity.type
_entity.pdbx_description
1 polymer ?
#
loop_
_entity_poly.entity_id
_entity_poly.type
_entity_poly.pdbx_seq_one_letter_code
_entity_poly.pdbx_strand_id
1 'polypeptide(L)'
;MFWDLRHMLGVVSNRMGDWVTLGTFTELALPVELFPGRGPFGPRHEASFFIAYNFIRPLTWLGLLQNSPQNTPSMAVTDRQFRKSEIFDKVIKITLPNDIRVIGVH
;
A
#
# COMPACT_ATOMS: atom_id res chain seq x y z
N MET A 1 -13.93 -5.92 -8.37
CA MET A 1 -12.88 -6.42 -7.44
C MET A 1 -12.85 -5.46 -6.27
N PHE A 2 -12.83 -5.93 -5.02
CA PHE A 2 -12.96 -5.09 -3.81
C PHE A 2 -11.72 -4.21 -3.49
N TRP A 3 -10.73 -4.22 -4.37
CA TRP A 3 -9.48 -3.46 -4.25
C TRP A 3 -9.21 -2.72 -5.55
N ASP A 4 -9.15 -1.40 -5.47
CA ASP A 4 -8.87 -0.50 -6.59
C ASP A 4 -7.37 -0.16 -6.61
N LEU A 5 -6.70 -0.45 -7.72
CA LEU A 5 -5.29 -0.12 -7.93
C LEU A 5 -5.02 1.37 -7.69
N ARG A 6 -5.96 2.23 -8.10
CA ARG A 6 -5.86 3.67 -7.90
C ARG A 6 -5.91 4.03 -6.41
N HIS A 7 -6.78 3.39 -5.63
CA HIS A 7 -6.81 3.55 -4.16
C HIS A 7 -5.49 3.13 -3.53
N MET A 8 -4.99 1.94 -3.88
CA MET A 8 -3.73 1.42 -3.32
C MET A 8 -2.54 2.32 -3.64
N LEU A 9 -2.41 2.78 -4.88
CA LEU A 9 -1.39 3.77 -5.25
C LEU A 9 -1.59 5.10 -4.51
N GLY A 10 -2.84 5.51 -4.28
CA GLY A 10 -3.20 6.69 -3.50
C GLY A 10 -2.71 6.60 -2.05
N VAL A 11 -2.88 5.43 -1.42
CA VAL A 11 -2.33 5.17 -0.08
C VAL A 11 -0.81 5.26 -0.10
N VAL A 12 -0.13 4.66 -1.09
CA VAL A 12 1.33 4.78 -1.21
C VAL A 12 1.77 6.24 -1.29
N SER A 13 1.18 7.01 -2.21
CA SER A 13 1.56 8.40 -2.45
C SER A 13 1.38 9.27 -1.20
N ASN A 14 0.29 9.08 -0.45
CA ASN A 14 -0.06 9.94 0.69
C ASN A 14 0.50 9.47 2.04
N ARG A 15 0.72 8.16 2.23
CA ARG A 15 1.01 7.58 3.55
C ARG A 15 2.38 6.93 3.67
N MET A 16 3.03 6.58 2.56
CA MET A 16 4.33 5.89 2.58
C MET A 16 5.51 6.82 2.33
N GLY A 17 5.42 8.10 2.71
CA GLY A 17 6.55 9.04 2.66
C GLY A 17 7.68 8.67 3.63
N ASP A 18 7.35 7.96 4.70
CA ASP A 18 8.29 7.35 5.64
C ASP A 18 8.07 5.82 5.70
N TRP A 19 8.83 5.12 6.54
CA TRP A 19 8.74 3.69 6.75
C TRP A 19 7.38 3.29 7.36
N VAL A 20 6.62 2.50 6.62
CA VAL A 20 5.31 1.98 7.03
C VAL A 20 5.37 0.46 7.03
N THR A 21 4.86 -0.17 8.09
CA THR A 21 4.76 -1.64 8.17
C THR A 21 3.74 -2.15 7.16
N LEU A 22 3.98 -3.34 6.61
CA LEU A 22 3.05 -3.99 5.69
C LEU A 22 1.66 -4.12 6.31
N GLY A 23 1.58 -4.49 7.58
CA GLY A 23 0.31 -4.65 8.27
C GLY A 23 -0.50 -3.35 8.31
N THR A 24 0.15 -2.22 8.60
CA THR A 24 -0.53 -0.91 8.58
C THR A 24 -0.95 -0.53 7.17
N PHE A 25 -0.09 -0.77 6.17
CA PHE A 25 -0.44 -0.52 4.78
C PHE A 25 -1.65 -1.37 4.33
N THR A 26 -1.68 -2.66 4.70
CA THR A 26 -2.78 -3.58 4.39
C THR A 26 -4.12 -3.04 4.90
N GLU A 27 -4.17 -2.57 6.15
CA GLU A 27 -5.41 -2.04 6.76
C GLU A 27 -5.89 -0.74 6.10
N LEU A 28 -4.98 0.06 5.56
CA LEU A 28 -5.33 1.27 4.80
C LEU A 28 -5.77 0.96 3.36
N ALA A 29 -5.21 -0.10 2.78
CA ALA A 29 -5.37 -0.42 1.36
C ALA A 29 -6.53 -1.37 1.08
N LEU A 30 -6.87 -2.25 2.04
CA LEU A 30 -7.81 -3.36 1.84
C LEU A 30 -8.82 -3.45 2.98
N PRO A 31 -10.07 -3.84 2.68
CA PRO A 31 -11.03 -4.26 3.70
C PRO A 31 -10.63 -5.67 4.20
N VAL A 32 -9.82 -5.71 5.25
CA VAL A 32 -9.21 -6.94 5.79
C VAL A 32 -10.26 -7.99 6.16
N GLU A 33 -11.42 -7.55 6.64
CA GLU A 33 -12.53 -8.38 7.11
C GLU A 33 -13.16 -9.23 6.00
N LEU A 34 -12.91 -8.88 4.73
CA LEU A 34 -13.36 -9.66 3.58
C LEU A 34 -12.42 -10.82 3.24
N PHE A 35 -11.24 -10.88 3.86
CA PHE A 35 -10.31 -11.99 3.67
C PHE A 35 -10.72 -13.21 4.51
N PRO A 36 -10.38 -14.44 4.07
CA PRO A 36 -10.75 -15.65 4.79
C PRO A 36 -10.19 -15.67 6.22
N GLY A 37 -11.06 -15.56 7.22
CA GLY A 37 -10.67 -15.65 8.63
C GLY A 37 -10.55 -17.09 9.16
N ARG A 38 -10.83 -18.10 8.34
CA ARG A 38 -10.84 -19.53 8.76
C ARG A 38 -9.44 -20.17 8.80
N GLY A 39 -8.42 -19.47 8.29
CA GLY A 39 -7.03 -19.91 8.34
C GLY A 39 -6.39 -19.70 9.72
N PRO A 40 -5.28 -20.38 10.03
CA PRO A 40 -4.64 -20.36 11.34
C PRO A 40 -4.07 -18.98 11.74
N PHE A 41 -3.91 -18.05 10.79
CA PHE A 41 -3.29 -16.74 11.03
C PHE A 41 -4.29 -15.56 10.92
N GLY A 42 -5.55 -15.85 10.64
CA GLY A 42 -6.61 -14.85 10.57
C GLY A 42 -6.58 -13.93 9.33
N PRO A 43 -7.61 -13.09 9.17
CA PRO A 43 -7.86 -12.34 7.93
C PRO A 43 -6.78 -11.29 7.64
N ARG A 44 -6.22 -10.63 8.67
CA ARG A 44 -5.14 -9.63 8.53
C ARG A 44 -3.88 -10.23 7.92
N HIS A 45 -3.54 -11.46 8.31
CA HIS A 45 -2.38 -12.15 7.77
C HIS A 45 -2.59 -12.46 6.30
N GLU A 46 -3.73 -13.06 5.94
CA GLU A 46 -4.07 -13.39 4.55
C GLU A 46 -4.09 -12.15 3.65
N ALA A 47 -4.69 -11.05 4.12
CA ALA A 47 -4.70 -9.78 3.40
C ALA A 47 -3.29 -9.22 3.18
N SER A 48 -2.42 -9.33 4.20
CA SER A 48 -1.04 -8.88 4.12
C SER A 48 -0.21 -9.71 3.16
N PHE A 49 -0.41 -11.03 3.14
CA PHE A 49 0.22 -11.91 2.16
C PHE A 49 -0.26 -11.57 0.74
N PHE A 50 -1.56 -11.40 0.54
CA PHE A 50 -2.11 -11.02 -0.76
C PHE A 50 -1.47 -9.73 -1.29
N ILE A 51 -1.42 -8.66 -0.50
CA ILE A 51 -0.87 -7.39 -0.95
C ILE A 51 0.65 -7.41 -1.09
N ALA A 52 1.36 -8.18 -0.27
CA ALA A 52 2.79 -8.37 -0.40
C ALA A 52 3.16 -8.94 -1.77
N TYR A 53 2.49 -10.01 -2.19
CA TYR A 53 2.79 -10.72 -3.44
C TYR A 53 2.26 -9.98 -4.68
N ASN A 54 1.05 -9.41 -4.60
CA ASN A 54 0.38 -8.84 -5.77
C ASN A 54 0.66 -7.35 -5.98
N PHE A 55 1.17 -6.63 -4.98
CA PHE A 55 1.34 -5.17 -5.07
C PHE A 55 2.74 -4.71 -4.61
N ILE A 56 3.14 -5.02 -3.37
CA ILE A 56 4.41 -4.53 -2.81
C ILE A 56 5.61 -5.07 -3.57
N ARG A 57 5.65 -6.38 -3.86
CA ARG A 57 6.78 -7.01 -4.56
C ARG A 57 6.95 -6.46 -5.99
N PRO A 58 5.91 -6.37 -6.84
CA PRO A 58 6.04 -5.72 -8.15
C PRO A 58 6.53 -4.26 -8.07
N LEU A 59 5.98 -3.45 -7.16
CA LEU A 59 6.41 -2.05 -7.05
C LEU A 59 7.85 -1.91 -6.53
N THR A 60 8.27 -2.81 -5.63
CA THR A 60 9.67 -2.90 -5.19
C THR A 60 10.59 -3.25 -6.35
N TRP A 61 10.21 -4.24 -7.18
CA TRP A 61 10.99 -4.62 -8.36
C TRP A 61 11.13 -3.48 -9.38
N LEU A 62 10.11 -2.65 -9.53
CA LEU A 62 10.14 -1.46 -10.38
C LEU A 62 10.89 -0.28 -9.74
N GLY A 63 11.44 -0.43 -8.53
CA GLY A 63 12.10 0.64 -7.80
C GLY A 63 11.16 1.74 -7.28
N LEU A 64 9.85 1.51 -7.33
CA LEU A 64 8.82 2.45 -6.87
C LEU A 64 8.64 2.40 -5.34
N LEU A 65 8.97 1.27 -4.72
CA LEU A 65 9.05 1.11 -3.27
C LEU A 65 10.47 0.71 -2.84
N GLN A 66 10.83 1.07 -1.62
CA GLN A 66 12.07 0.69 -0.96
C GLN A 66 11.78 -0.22 0.23
N ASN A 67 12.58 -1.27 0.39
CA ASN A 67 12.60 -2.07 1.61
C ASN A 67 13.39 -1.35 2.70
N SER A 68 12.89 -1.42 3.93
CA SER A 68 13.65 -0.97 5.09
C SER A 68 14.90 -1.84 5.28
N PRO A 69 16.08 -1.24 5.54
CA PRO A 69 17.28 -2.01 5.86
C PRO A 69 17.16 -2.74 7.21
N GLN A 70 16.17 -2.39 8.04
CA GLN A 70 15.87 -3.10 9.29
C GLN A 70 15.03 -4.37 9.07
N ASN A 71 14.52 -4.61 7.86
CA ASN A 71 13.80 -5.84 7.56
C ASN A 71 14.74 -7.04 7.58
N THR A 72 14.41 -8.05 8.39
CA THR A 72 15.16 -9.31 8.43
C THR A 72 14.31 -10.46 7.88
N PRO A 73 14.94 -11.55 7.39
CA PRO A 73 14.19 -12.73 6.93
C PRO A 73 13.30 -13.36 8.01
N SER A 74 13.71 -13.29 9.28
CA SER A 74 12.97 -13.83 10.44
C SER A 74 11.81 -12.95 10.91
N MET A 75 11.73 -11.70 10.45
CA MET A 75 10.66 -10.78 10.79
C MET A 75 9.34 -11.24 10.15
N ALA A 76 8.25 -11.16 10.92
CA ALA A 76 6.91 -11.43 10.42
C ALA A 76 6.61 -10.54 9.21
N VAL A 77 5.91 -11.09 8.22
CA VAL A 77 5.64 -10.38 6.95
C VAL A 77 4.90 -9.06 7.19
N THR A 78 3.98 -9.02 8.16
CA THR A 78 3.23 -7.82 8.58
C THR A 78 4.10 -6.72 9.16
N ASP A 79 5.24 -7.05 9.75
CA ASP A 79 6.08 -6.09 10.48
C ASP A 79 7.15 -5.49 9.57
N ARG A 80 7.37 -6.09 8.39
CA ARG A 80 8.30 -5.57 7.39
C ARG A 80 7.87 -4.19 6.93
N GLN A 81 8.83 -3.29 6.88
CA GLN A 81 8.61 -1.88 6.56
C GLN A 81 9.02 -1.55 5.14
N PHE A 82 8.22 -0.68 4.52
CA PHE A 82 8.41 -0.19 3.17
C PHE A 82 8.13 1.31 3.14
N ARG A 83 8.79 2.01 2.23
CA ARG A 83 8.46 3.42 1.91
C ARG A 83 8.44 3.64 0.41
N LYS A 84 7.76 4.67 -0.06
CA LYS A 84 7.81 5.08 -1.46
C LYS A 84 9.20 5.61 -1.79
N SER A 85 9.67 5.32 -3.01
CA SER A 85 10.94 5.86 -3.49
C SER A 85 10.77 7.30 -4.01
N GLU A 86 11.88 8.00 -4.20
CA GLU A 86 11.89 9.34 -4.80
C GLU A 86 11.42 9.37 -6.26
N ILE A 87 11.45 8.22 -6.94
CA ILE A 87 10.95 8.11 -8.33
C ILE A 87 9.44 7.85 -8.38
N PHE A 88 8.82 7.43 -7.26
CA PHE A 88 7.40 7.10 -7.23
C PHE A 88 6.53 8.25 -7.74
N ASP A 89 6.65 9.44 -7.14
CA ASP A 89 5.82 10.59 -7.50
C ASP A 89 6.20 11.21 -8.87
N LYS A 90 7.37 10.85 -9.41
CA LYS A 90 7.78 11.24 -10.77
C LYS A 90 7.11 10.39 -11.84
N VAL A 91 6.93 9.09 -11.56
CA VAL A 91 6.39 8.10 -12.50
C VAL A 91 4.87 7.94 -12.35
N ILE A 92 4.38 7.91 -11.11
CA ILE A 92 2.98 7.69 -10.79
C ILE A 92 2.34 9.03 -10.44
N LYS A 93 1.52 9.54 -11.36
CA LYS A 93 0.69 10.72 -11.12
C LYS A 93 -0.75 10.28 -10.88
N ILE A 94 -1.21 10.43 -9.64
CA ILE A 94 -2.58 10.12 -9.27
C ILE A 94 -3.36 11.43 -9.33
N THR A 95 -3.99 11.69 -10.47
CA THR A 95 -4.88 12.84 -10.63
C THR A 95 -6.23 12.50 -10.02
N LEU A 96 -6.67 13.24 -8.99
CA LEU A 96 -8.06 13.18 -8.53
C LEU A 96 -9.00 13.49 -9.72
N PRO A 97 -10.16 12.84 -9.84
CA PRO A 97 -11.13 13.23 -10.85
C PRO A 97 -11.68 14.59 -10.39
N ASN A 98 -11.28 15.62 -11.12
CA ASN A 98 -11.72 17.01 -11.04
C ASN A 98 -11.12 17.90 -9.95
N ASP A 99 -10.39 18.91 -10.43
CA ASP A 99 -10.54 20.32 -10.06
C ASP A 99 -12.03 20.71 -9.84
N ILE A 100 -12.65 20.29 -8.75
CA ILE A 100 -13.73 21.09 -8.17
C ILE A 100 -13.04 22.22 -7.40
N ARG A 101 -12.42 23.13 -8.17
CA ARG A 101 -12.36 24.52 -7.72
C ARG A 101 -13.82 24.91 -7.64
N VAL A 102 -14.33 25.07 -6.43
CA VAL A 102 -15.55 25.84 -6.22
C VAL A 102 -15.23 27.23 -6.75
N ILE A 103 -15.55 27.46 -8.03
CA ILE A 103 -15.72 28.81 -8.56
C ILE A 103 -17.00 29.26 -7.87
N GLY A 104 -16.82 29.88 -6.70
CA GLY A 104 -17.88 30.66 -6.09
C GLY A 104 -18.30 31.69 -7.13
N VAL A 105 -19.46 31.48 -7.72
CA VAL A 105 -20.15 32.47 -8.53
C VAL A 105 -20.45 33.64 -7.59
N HIS A 106 -20.12 34.85 -8.06
CA HIS A 106 -20.41 36.13 -7.43
C HIS A 106 -21.85 36.26 -6.94
#